data_AF-A0A3E0TVE0-F1
#
_entry.id   AF-A0A3E0TVE0-F1
#
_cell.length_a   1.000
_cell.length_b   1.000
_cell.length_c   1.000
_cell.angle_alpha   90.00
_cell.angle_beta   90.00
_cell.angle_gamma   90.00
#
_symmetry.space_group_name_H-M   'P 1'
#
loop_
_entity.id
_entity.type
_entity.pdbx_description
1 polymer ?
#
loop_
_entity_poly.entity_id
_entity_poly.type
_entity_poly.pdbx_seq_one_letter_code
_entity_poly.pdbx_strand_id
1 'polypeptide(L)'
;MFVLASSDPLHQRFSKEILKIFPYQLDRIWNKMIFSGVGSAPIVVKDHATLLEEVRNTPGAIGYGEGVAHQGGINVIKISG
;
A
#
# COMPACT_ATOMS: atom_id res chain seq x y z
N MET A 1 -4.18 6.34 2.06
CA MET A 1 -3.32 5.15 1.84
C MET A 1 -2.62 5.32 0.51
N PHE A 2 -1.32 5.01 0.45
CA PHE A 2 -0.54 5.03 -0.79
C PHE A 2 -0.17 3.61 -1.21
N VAL A 3 -0.24 3.31 -2.50
CA VAL A 3 0.04 1.98 -3.07
C VAL A 3 0.81 2.10 -4.38
N LEU A 4 1.54 1.06 -4.76
CA LEU A 4 2.10 0.90 -6.11
C LEU A 4 1.05 0.36 -7.07
N ALA A 5 1.32 0.49 -8.37
CA ALA A 5 0.47 -0.05 -9.43
C ALA A 5 0.28 -1.57 -9.29
N SER A 6 -0.86 -2.11 -9.74
CA SER A 6 -1.17 -3.55 -9.62
C SER A 6 -0.18 -4.46 -10.37
N SER A 7 0.54 -3.92 -11.36
CA SER A 7 1.61 -4.60 -12.10
C SER A 7 2.96 -4.60 -11.36
N ASP A 8 3.13 -3.77 -10.33
CA ASP A 8 4.38 -3.67 -9.59
C ASP A 8 4.67 -4.96 -8.80
N PRO A 9 5.87 -5.55 -8.91
CA PRO A 9 6.21 -6.79 -8.22
C PRO A 9 6.05 -6.72 -6.69
N LEU A 10 6.34 -5.57 -6.07
CA LEU A 10 6.17 -5.38 -4.63
C LEU A 10 4.68 -5.34 -4.26
N HIS A 11 3.84 -4.68 -5.07
CA HIS A 11 2.39 -4.70 -4.84
C HIS A 11 1.80 -6.10 -4.95
N GLN A 12 2.21 -6.84 -5.99
CA GLN A 12 1.74 -8.21 -6.22
C GLN A 12 2.13 -9.13 -5.07
N ARG A 13 3.37 -9.02 -4.61
CA ARG A 13 3.89 -9.79 -3.48
C ARG A 13 3.19 -9.43 -2.19
N PHE A 14 3.08 -8.14 -1.86
CA PHE A 14 2.36 -7.68 -0.67
C PHE A 14 0.91 -8.19 -0.65
N SER A 15 0.19 -8.06 -1.77
CA SER A 15 -1.19 -8.52 -1.88
C SER A 15 -1.31 -10.04 -1.64
N LYS A 16 -0.47 -10.83 -2.32
CA LYS A 16 -0.56 -12.30 -2.27
C LYS A 16 -0.03 -12.88 -0.96
N GLU A 17 1.13 -12.39 -0.51
CA GLU A 17 1.87 -13.01 0.59
C GLU A 17 1.47 -12.44 1.94
N ILE A 18 1.13 -11.16 2.02
CA ILE A 18 0.76 -10.50 3.29
C ILE A 18 -0.76 -10.41 3.43
N LEU A 19 -1.46 -9.85 2.43
CA LEU A 19 -2.91 -9.72 2.48
C LEU A 19 -3.67 -11.02 2.14
N LYS A 20 -2.96 -12.04 1.63
CA LYS A 20 -3.51 -13.35 1.21
C LYS A 20 -4.65 -13.23 0.17
N ILE A 21 -4.56 -12.23 -0.71
CA ILE A 21 -5.50 -12.01 -1.81
C ILE A 21 -4.76 -11.69 -3.12
N PHE A 22 -5.37 -12.01 -4.25
CA PHE A 22 -4.83 -11.60 -5.55
C PHE A 22 -5.06 -10.10 -5.80
N PRO A 23 -4.18 -9.40 -6.55
CA PRO A 23 -4.31 -7.96 -6.81
C PRO A 23 -5.68 -7.55 -7.36
N TYR A 24 -6.25 -8.32 -8.29
CA TYR A 24 -7.58 -8.03 -8.83
C TYR A 24 -8.70 -8.13 -7.79
N GLN A 25 -8.53 -8.94 -6.74
CA GLN A 25 -9.48 -9.02 -5.64
C GLN A 25 -9.37 -7.79 -4.75
N LEU A 26 -8.15 -7.29 -4.52
CA LEU A 26 -7.91 -6.04 -3.80
C LEU A 26 -8.54 -4.85 -4.55
N ASP A 27 -8.35 -4.78 -5.87
CA ASP A 27 -8.99 -3.77 -6.73
C ASP A 27 -10.53 -3.83 -6.61
N ARG A 28 -11.11 -5.04 -6.59
CA ARG A 28 -12.55 -5.23 -6.41
C ARG A 28 -13.04 -4.77 -5.04
N ILE A 29 -12.25 -4.96 -3.98
CA ILE A 29 -12.56 -4.47 -2.63
C ILE A 29 -12.60 -2.94 -2.62
N TRP A 30 -11.59 -2.28 -3.20
CA TRP A 30 -11.58 -0.82 -3.33
C TRP A 30 -12.78 -0.30 -4.11
N ASN A 31 -13.06 -0.89 -5.28
CA ASN A 31 -14.21 -0.53 -6.10
C ASN A 31 -15.53 -0.64 -5.34
N LYS A 32 -15.69 -1.68 -4.51
CA LYS A 32 -16.89 -1.86 -3.67
C LYS A 32 -17.04 -0.74 -2.65
N MET A 33 -15.96 -0.33 -1.98
CA MET A 33 -16.00 0.72 -0.96
C MET A 33 -16.24 2.11 -1.54
N ILE A 34 -15.68 2.38 -2.72
CA ILE A 34 -15.93 3.63 -3.47
C ILE A 34 -17.40 3.67 -3.87
N PHE A 35 -17.93 2.60 -4.47
CA PHE A 35 -19.32 2.55 -4.92
C PHE A 35 -20.32 2.68 -3.76
N SER A 36 -20.02 2.12 -2.60
CA SER A 36 -20.89 2.25 -1.42
C SER A 36 -20.76 3.59 -0.70
N GLY A 37 -19.81 4.45 -1.09
CA GLY A 37 -19.55 5.75 -0.44
C GLY A 37 -18.92 5.63 0.95
N VAL A 38 -18.37 4.47 1.32
CA VAL A 38 -17.83 4.19 2.66
C VAL A 38 -16.30 4.31 2.69
N GLY A 39 -15.64 4.44 1.53
CA GLY A 39 -14.20 4.62 1.47
C GLY A 39 -13.69 5.29 0.21
N SER A 40 -12.46 5.78 0.28
CA SER A 40 -11.74 6.36 -0.85
C SER A 40 -10.77 5.34 -1.45
N ALA A 41 -10.52 5.46 -2.75
CA ALA A 41 -9.46 4.71 -3.41
C ALA A 41 -8.10 5.03 -2.76
N PRO A 42 -7.14 4.09 -2.75
CA PRO A 42 -5.77 4.44 -2.44
C PRO A 42 -5.19 5.35 -3.53
N ILE A 43 -4.20 6.15 -3.15
CA ILE A 43 -3.42 6.96 -4.09
C ILE A 43 -2.33 6.05 -4.67
N VAL A 44 -2.35 5.86 -5.99
CA VAL A 44 -1.36 5.04 -6.69
C VAL A 44 -0.15 5.90 -7.03
N VAL A 45 1.04 5.46 -6.60
CA VAL A 45 2.32 6.14 -6.86
C VAL A 45 3.18 5.33 -7.82
N LYS A 46 4.14 6.02 -8.47
CA LYS A 46 4.94 5.47 -9.56
C LYS A 46 5.96 4.42 -9.14
N ASP A 47 6.51 4.51 -7.93
CA ASP A 47 7.61 3.67 -7.47
C ASP A 47 7.70 3.61 -5.93
N HIS A 48 8.48 2.65 -5.43
CA HIS A 48 8.65 2.40 -3.99
C HIS A 48 9.24 3.60 -3.24
N ALA A 49 10.16 4.35 -3.86
CA ALA A 49 10.77 5.52 -3.23
C ALA A 49 9.72 6.62 -2.99
N THR A 50 8.88 6.89 -3.99
CA THR A 50 7.76 7.83 -3.91
C THR A 50 6.75 7.36 -2.86
N LEU A 51 6.46 6.06 -2.78
CA LEU A 51 5.56 5.52 -1.75
C LEU A 51 6.05 5.86 -0.34
N LEU A 52 7.34 5.61 -0.06
CA LEU A 52 7.92 5.89 1.26
C LEU A 52 7.95 7.40 1.55
N GLU A 53 8.24 8.22 0.54
CA GLU A 53 8.24 9.67 0.67
C GLU A 53 6.84 10.22 0.98
N GLU A 54 5.82 9.78 0.26
CA GLU A 54 4.42 10.17 0.48
C GLU A 54 3.94 9.76 1.89
N VAL A 55 4.31 8.55 2.35
CA VAL A 55 3.98 8.09 3.70
C VAL A 55 4.69 8.94 4.77
N ARG A 56 5.95 9.30 4.55
CA ARG A 56 6.73 10.14 5.47
C ARG A 56 6.14 11.55 5.58
N ASN A 57 5.74 12.13 4.45
CA ASN A 57 5.35 13.54 4.35
C ASN A 57 3.85 13.77 4.60
N THR A 58 3.03 12.71 4.64
CA THR A 58 1.58 12.81 4.84
C THR A 58 1.18 12.24 6.21
N PRO A 59 0.87 13.09 7.21
CA PRO A 59 0.40 12.63 8.52
C PRO A 59 -0.82 11.71 8.41
N GLY A 60 -0.76 10.56 9.09
CA GLY A 60 -1.82 9.54 9.06
C GLY A 60 -1.82 8.65 7.82
N ALA A 61 -0.88 8.84 6.89
CA ALA A 61 -0.74 7.94 5.75
C ALA A 61 -0.20 6.56 6.15
N ILE A 62 -0.63 5.56 5.39
CA ILE A 62 -0.16 4.18 5.49
C ILE A 62 0.22 3.72 4.08
N GLY A 63 1.29 2.93 4.03
CA GLY A 63 1.74 2.20 2.86
C GLY A 63 2.46 0.92 3.30
N TYR A 64 3.13 0.25 2.37
CA TYR A 64 3.93 -0.94 2.61
C TYR A 64 5.24 -0.82 1.85
N GLY A 65 6.27 -1.52 2.33
CA GLY A 65 7.59 -1.50 1.71
C GLY A 65 8.49 -2.57 2.29
N GLU A 66 9.62 -2.76 1.62
CA GLU A 66 10.67 -3.69 2.05
C GLU A 66 11.93 -2.91 2.41
N GLY A 67 12.73 -3.43 3.35
CA GLY A 67 13.98 -2.77 3.77
C GLY A 67 13.77 -1.43 4.49
N VAL A 68 12.59 -1.19 5.05
CA VAL A 68 12.18 0.13 5.59
C VAL A 68 12.77 0.44 6.98
N ALA A 69 13.43 -0.53 7.64
CA ALA A 69 13.84 -0.47 9.04
C ALA A 69 14.85 0.66 9.40
N HIS A 70 15.42 1.34 8.41
CA HIS A 70 16.41 2.41 8.60
C HIS A 70 16.00 3.76 8.02
N GLN A 71 14.73 3.91 7.62
CA GLN A 71 14.22 5.14 7.01
C GLN A 71 13.58 6.02 8.10
N GLY A 72 14.32 7.02 8.59
CA GLY A 72 13.78 8.01 9.54
C GLY A 72 12.51 8.69 9.04
N GLY A 73 11.63 9.06 9.98
CA GLY A 73 10.36 9.75 9.68
C GLY A 73 9.20 8.82 9.32
N ILE A 74 9.37 7.49 9.40
CA ILE A 74 8.29 6.51 9.20
C ILE A 74 8.26 5.56 10.39
N ASN A 75 7.06 5.31 10.92
CA ASN A 75 6.86 4.26 11.92
C ASN A 75 6.62 2.93 11.20
N VAL A 76 7.44 1.92 11.49
CA VAL A 76 7.40 0.63 10.80
C VAL A 76 6.75 -0.43 11.69
N ILE A 77 5.66 -1.02 11.20
CA ILE A 77 5.06 -2.22 11.78
C ILE A 77 5.58 -3.42 11.00
N LYS A 78 6.40 -4.26 11.63
CA LYS A 78 6.90 -5.48 11.01
C LYS A 78 5.83 -6.56 11.07
N ILE A 79 5.32 -6.96 9.91
CA ILE A 79 4.46 -8.12 9.80
C ILE A 79 5.35 -9.36 9.72
N SER A 80 5.22 -10.27 10.68
CA SER A 80 5.84 -11.60 10.65
C SER A 80 4.74 -12.60 10.31
N GLY A 81 4.99 -13.43 9.29
CA GLY A 81 4.07 -14.51 8.89
C GLY A 81 4.17 -15.72 9.79
#